data_AF-A0A527VQ88-F1
#
_entry.id   AF-A0A527VQ88-F1
#
_cell.length_a   1.000
_cell.length_b   1.000
_cell.length_c   1.000
_cell.angle_alpha   90.00
_cell.angle_beta   90.00
_cell.angle_gamma   90.00
#
_symmetry.space_group_name_H-M   'P 1'
#
loop_
_entity.id
_entity.type
_entity.pdbx_description
1 polymer ?
#
loop_
_entity_poly.entity_id
_entity_poly.type
_entity_poly.pdbx_seq_one_letter_code
_entity_poly.pdbx_strand_id
1 'polypeptide(L)'
;MDPAVLGWLRASATPRHFIIELLEVRLGFECEAAALAASRNNPDEIAAIREAFEAMRAASSGQGDPVLSDAAFHEAVLAATGNRFFLPLSALIHTALQYSVPTTNALFGHPVGD
;
A
#
# COMPACT_ATOMS: atom_id res chain seq x y z
N MET A 1 -9.98 -8.80 -1.50
CA MET A 1 -11.08 -8.35 -2.39
C MET A 1 -10.98 -9.13 -3.69
N ASP A 2 -12.09 -9.32 -4.40
CA ASP A 2 -12.09 -10.04 -5.69
C ASP A 2 -11.39 -9.20 -6.78
N PRO A 3 -10.32 -9.71 -7.41
CA PRO A 3 -9.63 -9.01 -8.51
C PRO A 3 -10.55 -8.65 -9.69
N ALA A 4 -11.56 -9.45 -9.99
CA ALA A 4 -12.50 -9.18 -11.09
C ALA A 4 -13.35 -7.94 -10.82
N VAL A 5 -13.80 -7.76 -9.58
CA VAL A 5 -14.57 -6.58 -9.16
C VAL A 5 -13.72 -5.30 -9.28
N LEU A 6 -12.46 -5.36 -8.84
CA LEU A 6 -11.53 -4.23 -8.99
C LEU A 6 -11.28 -3.90 -10.47
N GLY A 7 -11.21 -4.92 -11.33
CA GLY A 7 -11.12 -4.76 -12.78
C GLY A 7 -12.35 -4.07 -13.39
N TRP A 8 -13.56 -4.42 -12.96
CA TRP A 8 -14.79 -3.78 -13.44
C TRP A 8 -14.91 -2.33 -12.99
N LEU A 9 -14.64 -2.05 -11.70
CA LEU A 9 -14.66 -0.69 -11.17
C LEU A 9 -13.70 0.22 -11.94
N ARG A 10 -12.49 -0.27 -12.21
CA ARG A 10 -11.50 0.42 -13.04
C ARG A 10 -12.06 0.73 -14.44
N ALA A 11 -12.66 -0.25 -15.11
CA ALA A 11 -13.18 -0.06 -16.48
C ALA A 11 -14.33 0.96 -16.56
N SER A 12 -14.98 1.24 -15.43
CA SER A 12 -16.14 2.13 -15.35
C SER A 12 -15.80 3.60 -15.07
N ALA A 13 -14.55 3.92 -14.73
CA ALA A 13 -14.13 5.25 -14.28
C ALA A 13 -12.95 5.82 -15.09
N THR A 14 -12.77 7.14 -15.04
CA THR A 14 -11.54 7.75 -15.56
C THR A 14 -10.35 7.39 -14.65
N PRO A 15 -9.11 7.28 -15.18
CA PRO A 15 -7.95 6.94 -14.36
C PRO A 15 -7.77 7.85 -13.13
N ARG A 16 -8.02 9.15 -13.30
CA ARG A 16 -7.92 10.13 -12.21
C ARG A 16 -8.96 9.90 -11.12
N HIS A 17 -10.24 9.72 -11.49
CA HIS A 17 -11.29 9.50 -10.49
C HIS A 17 -11.08 8.18 -9.75
N PHE A 18 -10.72 7.12 -10.49
CA PHE A 18 -10.43 5.81 -9.89
C PHE A 18 -9.29 5.86 -8.85
N ILE A 19 -8.21 6.60 -9.13
CA ILE A 19 -7.11 6.77 -8.17
C ILE A 19 -7.58 7.54 -6.92
N ILE A 20 -8.39 8.60 -7.09
CA ILE A 20 -8.92 9.38 -5.96
C ILE A 20 -9.78 8.49 -5.06
N GLU A 21 -10.71 7.72 -5.64
CA GLU A 21 -11.59 6.80 -4.90
C GLU A 21 -10.77 5.76 -4.11
N LEU A 22 -9.70 5.22 -4.70
CA LEU A 22 -8.80 4.29 -4.00
C LEU A 22 -8.08 4.97 -2.84
N LEU A 23 -7.58 6.19 -3.01
CA LEU A 23 -6.91 6.93 -1.94
C LEU A 23 -7.86 7.31 -0.79
N GLU A 24 -9.11 7.68 -1.10
CA GLU A 24 -10.14 7.94 -0.09
C GLU A 24 -10.42 6.71 0.76
N VAL A 25 -10.54 5.53 0.12
CA VAL A 25 -10.73 4.27 0.85
C VAL A 25 -9.51 3.94 1.70
N ARG A 26 -8.29 4.09 1.17
CA ARG A 26 -7.03 3.87 1.91
C ARG A 26 -6.94 4.75 3.17
N LEU A 27 -7.27 6.04 3.06
CA LEU A 27 -7.34 6.95 4.20
C LEU A 27 -8.31 6.47 5.30
N GLY A 28 -9.41 5.82 4.91
CA GLY A 28 -10.42 5.33 5.83
C GLY A 28 -9.99 4.15 6.71
N PHE A 29 -9.02 3.32 6.29
CA PHE A 29 -8.66 2.11 7.03
C PHE A 29 -7.17 1.95 7.35
N GLU A 30 -6.24 2.55 6.59
CA GLU A 30 -4.80 2.34 6.82
C GLU A 30 -4.35 2.98 8.14
N CYS A 31 -4.89 4.14 8.49
CA CYS A 31 -4.63 4.79 9.78
C CYS A 31 -5.09 3.91 10.95
N GLU A 32 -6.30 3.34 10.86
CA GLU A 32 -6.83 2.43 11.88
C GLU A 32 -6.05 1.12 11.96
N ALA A 33 -5.61 0.59 10.81
CA ALA A 33 -4.74 -0.57 10.77
C ALA A 33 -3.41 -0.30 11.48
N ALA A 34 -2.76 0.82 11.18
CA ALA A 34 -1.51 1.21 11.82
C ALA A 34 -1.69 1.41 13.33
N ALA A 35 -2.77 2.07 13.76
CA ALA A 35 -3.10 2.25 15.18
C ALA A 35 -3.32 0.91 15.89
N LEU A 36 -4.06 -0.02 15.28
CA LEU A 36 -4.28 -1.36 15.82
C LEU A 36 -2.99 -2.17 15.90
N ALA A 37 -2.17 -2.18 14.85
CA ALA A 37 -0.89 -2.85 14.82
C ALA A 37 0.03 -2.33 15.95
N ALA A 38 0.11 -1.00 16.10
CA ALA A 38 0.87 -0.36 17.17
C ALA A 38 0.33 -0.73 18.57
N SER A 39 -1.00 -0.74 18.75
CA SER A 39 -1.61 -1.11 20.04
C SER A 39 -1.36 -2.56 20.45
N ARG A 40 -1.27 -3.47 19.47
CA ARG A 40 -1.01 -4.91 19.70
C ARG A 40 0.45 -5.19 20.00
N ASN A 41 1.35 -4.43 19.39
CA ASN A 41 2.78 -4.42 19.69
C ASN A 41 3.42 -5.84 19.68
N ASN A 42 3.03 -6.69 18.73
CA ASN A 42 3.61 -8.03 18.59
C ASN A 42 5.05 -7.90 18.04
N PRO A 43 6.09 -8.38 18.77
CA PRO A 43 7.48 -8.25 18.35
C PRO A 43 7.78 -8.84 16.97
N ASP A 44 7.19 -10.00 16.64
CA ASP A 44 7.45 -10.69 15.37
C ASP A 44 6.86 -9.91 14.19
N GLU A 45 5.64 -9.38 14.36
CA GLU A 45 4.97 -8.54 13.36
C GLU A 45 5.68 -7.19 13.18
N ILE A 46 6.21 -6.61 14.26
CA ILE A 46 7.02 -5.39 14.19
C ILE A 46 8.31 -5.63 13.42
N ALA A 47 8.95 -6.79 13.63
CA ALA A 47 10.14 -7.17 12.86
C ALA A 47 9.81 -7.31 11.37
N ALA A 48 8.68 -7.95 11.03
CA ALA A 48 8.21 -8.08 9.65
C ALA A 48 7.91 -6.71 9.00
N ILE A 49 7.22 -5.81 9.71
CA ILE A 49 6.97 -4.43 9.23
C ILE A 49 8.29 -3.71 8.96
N ARG A 50 9.27 -3.85 9.86
CA ARG A 50 10.58 -3.20 9.72
C ARG A 50 11.35 -3.73 8.51
N GLU A 51 11.36 -5.04 8.31
CA GLU A 51 12.00 -5.66 7.15
C GLU A 51 11.37 -5.15 5.84
N ALA A 52 10.04 -5.15 5.76
CA ALA A 52 9.32 -4.66 4.59
C ALA A 52 9.56 -3.15 4.34
N PHE A 53 9.65 -2.35 5.42
CA PHE A 53 9.97 -0.93 5.32
C PHE A 53 11.38 -0.70 4.72
N GLU A 54 12.39 -1.44 5.19
CA GLU A 54 13.75 -1.29 4.64
C GLU A 54 13.82 -1.74 3.17
N ALA A 55 13.07 -2.79 2.78
CA ALA A 55 12.96 -3.20 1.38
C ALA A 55 12.28 -2.13 0.51
N MET A 56 11.20 -1.51 1.00
CA MET A 56 10.53 -0.38 0.33
C MET A 56 11.48 0.81 0.17
N ARG A 57 12.24 1.14 1.22
CA ARG A 57 13.24 2.21 1.19
C ARG A 57 14.36 1.91 0.19
N ALA A 58 14.89 0.69 0.15
CA ALA A 58 15.89 0.29 -0.84
C ALA A 58 15.36 0.39 -2.28
N ALA A 59 14.12 -0.05 -2.51
CA ALA A 59 13.47 0.03 -3.82
C ALA A 59 13.27 1.48 -4.29
N SER A 60 12.99 2.42 -3.37
CA SER A 60 12.94 3.86 -3.68
C SER A 60 14.28 4.42 -4.18
N SER A 61 15.39 3.75 -3.85
CA SER A 61 16.75 4.07 -4.30
C SER A 61 17.20 3.24 -5.50
N GLY A 62 16.26 2.60 -6.21
CA GLY A 62 16.52 1.78 -7.40
C GLY A 62 16.91 0.33 -7.13
N GLN A 63 16.82 -0.14 -5.87
CA GLN A 63 17.15 -1.51 -5.50
C GLN A 63 15.89 -2.33 -5.23
N GLY A 64 15.25 -2.79 -6.31
CA GLY A 64 14.03 -3.60 -6.27
C GLY A 64 12.86 -2.96 -7.01
N ASP A 65 11.68 -3.56 -6.91
CA ASP A 65 10.45 -3.04 -7.49
C ASP A 65 9.76 -2.11 -6.47
N PRO A 66 9.65 -0.79 -6.74
CA PRO A 66 9.07 0.15 -5.78
C PRO A 66 7.59 -0.12 -5.50
N VAL A 67 6.82 -0.63 -6.46
CA VAL A 67 5.39 -0.92 -6.27
C VAL A 67 5.22 -2.18 -5.42
N LEU A 68 5.97 -3.24 -5.71
CA LEU A 68 5.87 -4.48 -4.94
C LEU A 68 6.37 -4.31 -3.50
N SER A 69 7.48 -3.59 -3.31
CA SER A 69 8.01 -3.36 -1.97
C SER A 69 7.11 -2.45 -1.12
N ASP A 70 6.49 -1.43 -1.71
CA ASP A 70 5.51 -0.58 -1.02
C ASP A 70 4.24 -1.37 -0.65
N ALA A 71 3.75 -2.20 -1.57
CA ALA A 71 2.61 -3.08 -1.31
C ALA A 71 2.89 -4.07 -0.16
N ALA A 72 4.08 -4.68 -0.14
CA ALA A 72 4.49 -5.60 0.93
C ALA A 72 4.58 -4.91 2.30
N PHE A 73 5.04 -3.66 2.36
CA PHE A 73 5.07 -2.88 3.59
C PHE A 73 3.65 -2.66 4.13
N HIS A 74 2.72 -2.23 3.29
CA HIS A 74 1.33 -2.06 3.69
C HIS A 74 0.66 -3.38 4.09
N GLU A 75 0.93 -4.48 3.39
CA GLU A 75 0.43 -5.81 3.76
C GLU A 75 0.94 -6.24 5.14
N ALA A 76 2.21 -6.00 5.47
CA ALA A 76 2.76 -6.28 6.80
C ALA A 76 2.04 -5.49 7.90
N VAL A 77 1.71 -4.21 7.65
CA VAL A 77 0.92 -3.40 8.60
C VAL A 77 -0.49 -3.98 8.78
N LEU A 78 -1.16 -4.38 7.68
CA LEU A 78 -2.48 -5.01 7.74
C LEU A 78 -2.46 -6.35 8.48
N ALA A 79 -1.42 -7.17 8.28
CA ALA A 79 -1.24 -8.43 8.98
C ALA A 79 -1.03 -8.22 10.49
N ALA A 80 -0.20 -7.23 10.86
CA ALA A 80 0.08 -6.87 12.25
C ALA A 80 -1.16 -6.35 13.02
N THR A 81 -2.22 -5.92 12.32
CA THR A 81 -3.52 -5.66 12.94
C THR A 81 -4.11 -6.90 13.59
N GLY A 82 -3.60 -8.12 13.29
CA GLY A 82 -4.11 -9.44 13.67
C GLY A 82 -5.63 -9.58 13.58
N ASN A 83 -6.26 -8.84 12.67
CA ASN A 83 -7.68 -8.88 12.41
C ASN A 83 -7.88 -9.41 10.99
N ARG A 84 -8.53 -10.58 10.90
CA ARG A 84 -8.75 -11.32 9.65
C ARG A 84 -9.48 -10.53 8.56
N PHE A 85 -10.13 -9.42 8.91
CA PHE A 85 -10.85 -8.59 7.96
C PHE A 85 -9.98 -7.50 7.32
N PHE A 86 -8.83 -7.16 7.91
CA PHE A 86 -7.89 -6.20 7.30
C PHE A 86 -7.05 -6.83 6.19
N LEU A 87 -6.57 -8.07 6.38
CA LEU A 87 -5.68 -8.72 5.40
C LEU A 87 -6.27 -8.80 3.98
N PRO A 88 -7.56 -9.14 3.77
CA PRO A 88 -8.16 -9.13 2.44
C PRO A 88 -8.18 -7.76 1.73
N LEU A 89 -7.94 -6.66 2.45
CA LEU A 89 -7.82 -5.31 1.88
C LEU A 89 -6.47 -5.09 1.18
N SER A 90 -5.47 -5.96 1.37
CA SER A 90 -4.18 -5.87 0.67
C SER A 90 -4.38 -5.84 -0.84
N ALA A 91 -5.30 -6.63 -1.40
CA ALA A 91 -5.63 -6.61 -2.82
C ALA A 91 -6.05 -5.21 -3.35
N LEU A 92 -6.76 -4.44 -2.52
CA LEU A 92 -7.14 -3.06 -2.86
C LEU A 92 -5.91 -2.14 -2.84
N ILE A 93 -5.04 -2.28 -1.84
CA ILE A 93 -3.78 -1.53 -1.76
C ILE A 93 -2.88 -1.83 -2.95
N HIS A 94 -2.68 -3.10 -3.30
CA HIS A 94 -1.87 -3.49 -4.46
C HIS A 94 -2.40 -2.85 -5.74
N THR A 95 -3.72 -2.89 -5.94
CA THR A 95 -4.37 -2.25 -7.08
C THR A 95 -4.15 -0.74 -7.07
N ALA A 96 -4.31 -0.09 -5.92
CA ALA A 96 -4.06 1.35 -5.77
C ALA A 96 -2.62 1.71 -6.12
N LEU A 97 -1.64 1.03 -5.53
CA LEU A 97 -0.22 1.33 -5.72
C LEU A 97 0.23 1.09 -7.16
N GLN A 98 -0.25 0.03 -7.81
CA GLN A 98 0.05 -0.23 -9.23
C GLN A 98 -0.35 0.93 -10.16
N TYR A 99 -1.33 1.73 -9.79
CA TYR A 99 -1.84 2.83 -10.62
C TYR A 99 -1.49 4.21 -10.09
N SER A 100 -1.39 4.37 -8.77
CA SER A 100 -1.05 5.64 -8.14
C SER A 100 0.44 5.89 -8.21
N VAL A 101 1.31 4.93 -7.86
CA VAL A 101 2.77 5.16 -7.75
C VAL A 101 3.39 5.77 -9.02
N PRO A 102 3.10 5.29 -10.25
CA PRO A 102 3.60 5.93 -11.46
C PRO A 102 3.11 7.38 -11.61
N THR A 103 1.89 7.66 -11.16
CA THR A 103 1.24 8.98 -11.24
C THR A 103 1.76 9.93 -10.16
N THR A 104 1.88 9.49 -8.91
CA THR A 104 2.40 10.31 -7.80
C THR A 104 3.89 10.56 -7.93
N ASN A 105 4.69 9.59 -8.40
CA ASN A 105 6.12 9.80 -8.66
C ASN A 105 6.35 10.81 -9.79
N ALA A 106 5.46 10.84 -10.80
CA ALA A 106 5.50 11.85 -11.85
C ALA A 106 5.05 13.25 -11.36
N LEU A 107 4.15 13.32 -10.38
CA LEU A 107 3.64 14.59 -9.82
C LEU A 107 4.55 15.21 -8.75
N PHE A 108 5.23 14.38 -7.94
CA PHE A 108 6.11 14.80 -6.85
C PHE A 108 7.59 14.59 -7.13
N GLY A 109 7.96 14.47 -8.42
CA GLY A 109 9.30 14.12 -8.90
C GLY A 109 10.42 14.61 -7.99
N HIS A 110 11.02 13.69 -7.24
CA HIS A 110 12.38 13.90 -6.76
C HIS A 110 13.29 13.80 -7.97
N PRO A 111 14.05 14.86 -8.34
CA PRO A 111 15.29 14.63 -9.02
C PRO A 111 16.17 13.86 -8.03
N VAL A 112 16.39 12.57 -8.28
CA VAL A 112 17.42 11.83 -7.57
C VAL A 112 18.75 12.39 -8.07
N GLY A 113 19.41 13.19 -7.22
CA GLY A 113 20.76 13.70 -7.45
C GLY A 113 20.85 15.23 -7.41
N ASP A 114 21.06 15.77 -6.21
CA ASP A 114 22.24 16.59 -5.84
C ASP A 114 22.47 16.46 -4.32
#